data_AF-A0A9Y1Z772-F1
#
_entry.id   AF-A0A9Y1Z772-F1
#
_cell.length_a   1.000
_cell.length_b   1.000
_cell.length_c   1.000
_cell.angle_alpha   90.00
_cell.angle_beta   90.00
_cell.angle_gamma   90.00
#
_symmetry.space_group_name_H-M   'P 1'
#
loop_
_entity.id
_entity.type
_entity.pdbx_description
1 polymer ?
#
loop_
_entity_poly.entity_id
_entity_poly.type
_entity_poly.pdbx_seq_one_letter_code
_entity_poly.pdbx_strand_id
1 'polypeptide(L)'
;MVVSRAEIERLRTEADTIFTRIETVEDALERARNEDGEHWESGELTLELETPTGEAIEVTLNLEESAAENAQRRYERAGELESTLEEREAVAGELAQVPPEPLAFLILYHLKDVKGDYPRSMSGHLNADRKRTADTCEELVDSGMLERIESGMLKRRDVKLKRALETHQHHTYYRLSRDGDHLLRFLEERDGKKNFLRWVENAKTLARRLSRGGPDYPRMTAEELDMEFEYVRRLYRAMQRVGVVTTYEGSIIKGTERKLKPKDETHRKHTYYVTTDVADRILRDLEDE
;
A
#
# COMPACT_ATOMS: atom_id res chain seq x y z
N MET A 1 -3.56 -8.04 -6.37
CA MET A 1 -2.18 -8.16 -6.86
C MET A 1 -1.49 -6.82 -6.68
N VAL A 2 -0.42 -6.82 -5.89
CA VAL A 2 0.48 -5.68 -5.80
C VAL A 2 1.38 -5.70 -7.01
N VAL A 3 1.60 -4.53 -7.57
CA VAL A 3 2.43 -4.33 -8.74
C VAL A 3 3.57 -3.43 -8.31
N SER A 4 4.78 -3.94 -8.36
CA SER A 4 5.98 -3.21 -7.95
C SER A 4 7.07 -3.34 -9.01
N ARG A 5 7.87 -2.27 -9.16
CA ARG A 5 8.98 -2.26 -10.12
C ARG A 5 10.05 -3.29 -9.74
N ALA A 6 10.31 -3.43 -8.44
CA ALA A 6 11.26 -4.41 -7.92
C ALA A 6 10.86 -5.86 -8.25
N GLU A 7 9.57 -6.19 -8.16
CA GLU A 7 9.08 -7.52 -8.55
C GLU A 7 9.27 -7.79 -10.04
N ILE A 8 8.95 -6.80 -10.89
CA ILE A 8 9.12 -6.90 -12.34
C ILE A 8 10.60 -7.11 -12.70
N GLU A 9 11.50 -6.33 -12.08
CA GLU A 9 12.95 -6.46 -12.28
C GLU A 9 13.48 -7.81 -11.79
N ARG A 10 13.01 -8.30 -10.64
CA ARG A 10 13.39 -9.63 -10.14
C ARG A 10 12.96 -10.73 -11.11
N LEU A 11 11.70 -10.72 -11.56
CA LEU A 11 11.18 -11.71 -12.50
C LEU A 11 11.95 -11.71 -13.82
N ARG A 12 12.30 -10.53 -14.35
CA ARG A 12 13.15 -10.41 -15.54
C ARG A 12 14.54 -10.97 -15.30
N THR A 13 15.16 -10.65 -14.17
CA THR A 13 16.49 -11.14 -13.81
C THR A 13 16.52 -12.66 -13.65
N GLU A 14 15.51 -13.24 -12.99
CA GLU A 14 15.34 -14.70 -12.90
C GLU A 14 15.18 -15.33 -14.31
N ALA A 15 14.32 -14.75 -15.16
CA ALA A 15 14.07 -15.24 -16.51
C ALA A 15 15.33 -15.19 -17.39
N ASP A 16 16.05 -14.06 -17.40
CA ASP A 16 17.33 -13.89 -18.09
C ASP A 16 18.37 -14.89 -17.60
N THR A 17 18.42 -15.14 -16.28
CA THR A 17 19.34 -16.10 -15.68
C THR A 17 19.03 -17.52 -16.12
N ILE A 18 17.77 -17.96 -16.04
CA ILE A 18 17.36 -19.28 -16.53
C ILE A 18 17.70 -19.42 -18.02
N PHE A 19 17.34 -18.43 -18.83
CA PHE A 19 17.51 -18.48 -20.28
C PHE A 19 18.98 -18.53 -20.70
N THR A 20 19.85 -17.79 -20.02
CA THR A 20 21.29 -17.79 -20.32
C THR A 20 22.03 -19.00 -19.77
N ARG A 21 21.43 -19.77 -18.86
CA ARG A 21 21.96 -21.02 -18.27
C ARG A 21 21.10 -22.22 -18.64
N ILE A 22 20.45 -22.17 -19.81
CA ILE A 22 19.39 -23.11 -20.19
C ILE A 22 19.82 -24.57 -20.08
N GLU A 23 21.00 -24.93 -20.57
CA GLU A 23 21.53 -26.30 -20.50
C GLU A 23 21.73 -26.77 -19.06
N THR A 24 22.31 -25.92 -18.21
CA THR A 24 22.51 -26.24 -16.78
C THR A 24 21.19 -26.45 -16.05
N VAL A 25 20.18 -25.65 -16.39
CA VAL A 25 18.85 -25.75 -15.80
C VAL A 25 18.12 -26.99 -16.32
N GLU A 26 18.19 -27.29 -17.61
CA GLU A 26 17.61 -28.50 -18.20
C GLU A 26 18.22 -29.77 -17.59
N ASP A 27 19.56 -29.83 -17.48
CA ASP A 27 20.25 -30.95 -16.86
C ASP A 27 19.85 -31.14 -15.39
N ALA A 28 19.63 -30.04 -14.66
CA ALA A 28 19.19 -30.07 -13.27
C ALA A 28 17.75 -30.55 -13.14
N LEU A 29 16.85 -30.08 -14.00
CA LEU A 29 15.46 -30.52 -14.07
C LEU A 29 15.36 -32.00 -14.46
N GLU A 30 16.13 -32.45 -15.45
CA GLU A 30 16.18 -33.85 -15.86
C GLU A 30 16.70 -34.75 -14.73
N ARG A 31 17.78 -34.35 -14.05
CA ARG A 31 18.26 -35.09 -12.86
C ARG A 31 17.21 -35.16 -11.77
N ALA A 32 16.59 -34.04 -11.41
CA ALA A 32 15.55 -34.00 -10.38
C ALA A 32 14.36 -34.91 -10.73
N ARG A 33 13.94 -34.96 -12.00
CA ARG A 33 12.87 -35.86 -12.47
C ARG A 33 13.22 -37.35 -12.40
N ASN A 34 14.49 -37.70 -12.22
CA ASN A 34 14.96 -39.09 -12.16
C ASN A 34 15.54 -39.48 -10.79
N GLU A 35 15.65 -38.53 -9.85
CA GLU A 35 16.21 -38.73 -8.51
C GLU A 35 15.12 -38.56 -7.43
N ASP A 36 15.18 -39.38 -6.38
CA ASP A 36 14.33 -39.21 -5.20
C ASP A 36 14.73 -37.94 -4.42
N GLY A 37 13.75 -37.14 -3.98
CA GLY A 37 14.00 -35.92 -3.22
C GLY A 37 12.72 -35.19 -2.81
N GLU A 38 12.87 -34.16 -1.96
CA GLU A 38 11.77 -33.35 -1.42
C GLU A 38 10.99 -32.61 -2.53
N HIS A 39 11.60 -32.39 -3.68
CA HIS A 39 11.02 -31.74 -4.85
C HIS A 39 9.81 -32.48 -5.45
N TRP A 40 9.65 -33.79 -5.18
CA TRP A 40 8.45 -34.53 -5.58
C TRP A 40 7.21 -34.19 -4.74
N GLU A 41 7.38 -33.70 -3.52
CA GLU A 41 6.25 -33.28 -2.67
C GLU A 41 5.75 -31.88 -3.06
N SER A 42 6.65 -31.00 -3.49
CA SER A 42 6.32 -29.62 -3.92
C SER A 42 5.99 -29.51 -5.41
N GLY A 43 6.52 -30.39 -6.26
CA GLY A 43 6.53 -30.20 -7.71
C GLY A 43 7.52 -29.11 -8.18
N GLU A 44 8.40 -28.66 -7.28
CA GLU A 44 9.30 -27.53 -7.50
C GLU A 44 10.75 -27.90 -7.19
N LEU A 45 11.68 -27.40 -8.01
CA LEU A 45 13.12 -27.52 -7.83
C LEU A 45 13.74 -26.15 -7.57
N THR A 46 14.38 -25.99 -6.42
CA THR A 46 15.14 -24.77 -6.10
C THR A 46 16.60 -24.92 -6.51
N LEU A 47 17.12 -23.97 -7.28
CA LEU A 47 18.52 -23.92 -7.73
C LEU A 47 19.16 -22.58 -7.41
N GLU A 48 20.41 -22.60 -7.00
CA GLU A 48 21.27 -21.41 -6.96
C GLU A 48 21.94 -21.24 -8.34
N LEU A 49 21.70 -20.10 -8.98
CA LEU A 49 22.23 -19.76 -10.30
C LEU A 49 22.97 -18.43 -10.25
N GLU A 50 24.08 -18.34 -10.98
CA GLU A 50 24.79 -17.08 -11.14
C GLU A 50 24.15 -16.26 -12.28
N THR A 51 23.71 -15.03 -12.00
CA THR A 51 23.12 -14.11 -12.98
C THR A 51 24.13 -13.72 -14.08
N PRO A 52 23.67 -13.15 -15.22
CA PRO A 52 24.57 -12.62 -16.23
C PRO A 52 25.60 -11.61 -15.72
N THR A 53 25.33 -10.95 -14.60
CA THR A 53 26.21 -9.96 -13.95
C THR A 53 27.12 -10.55 -12.87
N GLY A 54 27.03 -11.86 -12.60
CA GLY A 54 27.90 -12.56 -11.64
C GLY A 54 27.37 -12.64 -10.20
N GLU A 55 26.10 -12.30 -9.97
CA GLU A 55 25.46 -12.40 -8.66
C GLU A 55 24.76 -13.76 -8.51
N ALA A 56 24.92 -14.44 -7.38
CA ALA A 56 24.19 -15.69 -7.12
C ALA A 56 22.75 -15.38 -6.69
N ILE A 57 21.77 -15.98 -7.36
CA ILE A 57 20.36 -15.90 -7.03
C ILE A 57 19.77 -17.29 -6.84
N GLU A 58 18.80 -17.40 -5.93
CA GLU A 58 18.00 -18.62 -5.76
C GLU A 58 16.77 -18.54 -6.66
N VAL A 59 16.51 -19.58 -7.45
CA VAL A 59 15.39 -19.67 -8.39
C VAL A 59 14.62 -20.96 -8.16
N THR A 60 13.31 -20.85 -7.94
CA THR A 60 12.40 -21.99 -7.83
C THR A 60 11.76 -22.30 -9.18
N LEU A 61 11.97 -23.53 -9.67
CA LEU A 61 11.54 -23.99 -10.99
C LEU A 61 10.39 -24.98 -10.85
N ASN A 62 9.42 -24.93 -11.76
CA ASN A 62 8.41 -25.97 -11.89
C ASN A 62 9.04 -27.18 -12.58
N LEU A 63 8.98 -28.33 -11.92
CA LEU A 63 9.56 -29.59 -12.43
C LEU A 63 8.87 -30.10 -13.70
N GLU A 64 7.60 -29.80 -13.92
CA GLU A 64 6.84 -30.26 -15.08
C GLU A 64 7.16 -29.45 -16.35
N GLU A 65 7.81 -28.30 -16.19
CA GLU A 65 8.14 -27.38 -17.27
C GLU A 65 9.60 -27.51 -17.70
N SER A 66 9.89 -27.27 -18.98
CA SER A 66 11.25 -27.06 -19.47
C SER A 66 11.90 -25.79 -18.87
N ALA A 67 13.21 -25.65 -19.03
CA ALA A 67 13.90 -24.42 -18.65
C ALA A 67 13.34 -23.21 -19.41
N ALA A 68 13.06 -23.38 -20.71
CA ALA A 68 12.43 -22.36 -21.54
C ALA A 68 11.04 -21.95 -21.03
N GLU A 69 10.19 -22.90 -20.67
CA GLU A 69 8.85 -22.62 -20.12
C GLU A 69 8.92 -21.90 -18.76
N ASN A 70 9.83 -22.33 -17.87
CA ASN A 70 10.08 -21.67 -16.60
C ASN A 70 10.52 -20.20 -16.75
N ALA A 71 11.37 -19.90 -17.74
CA ALA A 71 11.78 -18.53 -18.07
C ALA A 71 10.64 -17.74 -18.73
N GLN A 72 9.96 -18.35 -19.70
CA GLN A 72 8.86 -17.72 -20.44
C GLN A 72 7.72 -17.28 -19.53
N ARG A 73 7.31 -18.13 -18.58
CA ARG A 73 6.27 -17.79 -17.59
C ARG A 73 6.62 -16.56 -16.76
N ARG A 74 7.91 -16.38 -16.43
CA ARG A 74 8.38 -15.19 -15.70
C ARG A 74 8.35 -13.94 -16.56
N TYR A 75 8.74 -14.02 -17.82
CA TYR A 75 8.61 -12.91 -18.76
C TYR A 75 7.15 -12.50 -18.96
N GLU A 76 6.26 -13.47 -19.17
CA GLU A 76 4.82 -13.21 -19.31
C GLU A 76 4.29 -12.53 -18.07
N ARG A 77 4.62 -13.06 -16.89
CA ARG A 77 4.22 -12.47 -15.61
C ARG A 77 4.76 -11.06 -15.42
N ALA A 78 6.03 -10.82 -15.75
CA ALA A 78 6.64 -9.49 -15.68
C ALA A 78 5.92 -8.51 -16.63
N GLY A 79 5.57 -8.95 -17.85
CA GLY A 79 4.82 -8.15 -18.82
C GLY A 79 3.40 -7.81 -18.36
N GLU A 80 2.67 -8.77 -17.77
CA GLU A 80 1.36 -8.52 -17.16
C GLU A 80 1.43 -7.47 -16.05
N LEU A 81 2.43 -7.61 -15.17
CA LEU A 81 2.67 -6.67 -14.08
C LEU A 81 3.06 -5.29 -14.61
N GLU A 82 3.92 -5.21 -15.62
CA GLU A 82 4.32 -3.94 -16.26
C GLU A 82 3.13 -3.24 -16.90
N SER A 83 2.30 -3.95 -17.68
CA SER A 83 1.08 -3.39 -18.27
C SER A 83 0.12 -2.89 -17.18
N THR A 84 -0.06 -3.66 -16.11
CA THR A 84 -0.89 -3.23 -14.97
C THR A 84 -0.29 -2.00 -14.28
N LEU A 85 1.04 -1.91 -14.17
CA LEU A 85 1.71 -0.77 -13.56
C LEU A 85 1.52 0.48 -14.42
N GLU A 86 1.71 0.38 -15.73
CA GLU A 86 1.53 1.50 -16.67
C GLU A 86 0.11 2.06 -16.62
N GLU A 87 -0.90 1.18 -16.62
CA GLU A 87 -2.30 1.57 -16.45
C GLU A 87 -2.52 2.33 -15.13
N ARG A 88 -1.92 1.86 -14.04
CA ARG A 88 -2.01 2.52 -12.73
C ARG A 88 -1.24 3.82 -12.68
N GLU A 89 -0.04 3.89 -13.24
CA GLU A 89 0.80 5.09 -13.28
C GLU A 89 0.13 6.20 -14.09
N ALA A 90 -0.58 5.86 -15.18
CA ALA A 90 -1.39 6.80 -15.94
C ALA A 90 -2.48 7.50 -15.09
N VAL A 91 -3.00 6.83 -14.06
CA VAL A 91 -4.04 7.35 -13.17
C VAL A 91 -3.45 8.00 -11.91
N ALA A 92 -2.46 7.35 -11.31
CA ALA A 92 -2.02 7.57 -9.93
C ALA A 92 -0.60 8.13 -9.80
N GLY A 93 0.16 8.17 -10.91
CA GLY A 93 1.59 8.50 -10.91
C GLY A 93 2.34 7.66 -9.88
N GLU A 94 3.10 8.32 -9.00
CA GLU A 94 3.88 7.66 -7.93
C GLU A 94 3.05 6.81 -6.96
N LEU A 95 1.72 6.99 -6.88
CA LEU A 95 0.86 6.20 -5.99
C LEU A 95 0.48 4.83 -6.56
N ALA A 96 0.83 4.52 -7.81
CA ALA A 96 0.44 3.28 -8.50
C ALA A 96 0.85 1.99 -7.76
N GLN A 97 1.94 2.07 -6.99
CA GLN A 97 2.49 0.96 -6.22
C GLN A 97 1.78 0.77 -4.86
N VAL A 98 0.99 1.73 -4.41
CA VAL A 98 0.25 1.66 -3.14
C VAL A 98 -1.17 1.17 -3.37
N PRO A 99 -1.69 0.24 -2.55
CA PRO A 99 -3.10 -0.15 -2.62
C PRO A 99 -4.04 1.07 -2.55
N PRO A 100 -5.06 1.19 -3.42
CA PRO A 100 -5.94 2.35 -3.53
C PRO A 100 -7.00 2.45 -2.41
N GLU A 101 -6.66 2.01 -1.19
CA GLU A 101 -7.55 1.99 -0.04
C GLU A 101 -7.04 2.88 1.12
N PRO A 102 -7.94 3.45 1.94
CA PRO A 102 -7.53 4.33 3.04
C PRO A 102 -6.56 3.68 4.05
N LEU A 103 -6.67 2.37 4.26
CA LEU A 103 -5.88 1.66 5.26
C LEU A 103 -4.38 1.68 4.93
N ALA A 104 -4.01 1.53 3.66
CA ALA A 104 -2.61 1.55 3.24
C ALA A 104 -1.93 2.87 3.63
N PHE A 105 -2.57 4.00 3.33
CA PHE A 105 -2.05 5.33 3.70
C PHE A 105 -1.99 5.51 5.22
N LEU A 106 -3.00 5.05 5.95
CA LEU A 106 -2.99 5.12 7.41
C LEU A 106 -1.86 4.30 8.04
N ILE A 107 -1.52 3.13 7.47
CA ILE A 107 -0.38 2.32 7.89
C ILE A 107 0.93 3.08 7.64
N LEU A 108 1.13 3.65 6.45
CA LEU A 108 2.33 4.42 6.12
C LEU A 108 2.53 5.59 7.09
N TYR A 109 1.49 6.40 7.33
CA TYR A 109 1.57 7.52 8.28
C TYR A 109 1.77 7.07 9.72
N HIS A 110 1.14 5.96 10.15
CA HIS A 110 1.37 5.41 11.49
C HIS A 110 2.84 5.04 11.67
N LEU A 111 3.42 4.30 10.72
CA LEU A 111 4.80 3.86 10.77
C LEU A 111 5.80 5.03 10.65
N LYS A 112 5.47 6.12 9.94
CA LYS A 112 6.22 7.39 9.99
C LYS A 112 6.31 7.93 11.43
N ASP A 113 5.21 7.91 12.18
CA ASP A 113 5.13 8.45 13.53
C ASP A 113 5.89 7.56 14.56
N VAL A 114 5.69 6.23 14.47
CA VAL A 114 6.11 5.27 15.50
C VAL A 114 7.39 4.50 15.17
N LYS A 115 7.92 4.66 13.95
CA LYS A 115 9.15 4.05 13.39
C LYS A 115 9.13 2.54 13.17
N GLY A 116 8.24 1.83 13.84
CA GLY A 116 7.99 0.41 13.61
C GLY A 116 6.81 -0.08 14.44
N ASP A 117 6.07 -1.05 13.92
CA ASP A 117 4.96 -1.69 14.64
C ASP A 117 4.60 -3.06 14.02
N TYR A 118 3.69 -3.79 14.65
CA TYR A 118 3.20 -5.08 14.18
C TYR A 118 1.68 -5.05 13.92
N PRO A 119 1.14 -5.90 13.03
CA PRO A 119 -0.23 -5.74 12.52
C PRO A 119 -1.32 -5.73 13.58
N ARG A 120 -1.18 -6.52 14.65
CA ARG A 120 -2.17 -6.56 15.74
C ARG A 120 -2.22 -5.27 16.56
N SER A 121 -1.09 -4.59 16.73
CA SER A 121 -1.07 -3.28 17.40
C SER A 121 -1.64 -2.20 16.47
N MET A 122 -1.18 -2.18 15.22
CA MET A 122 -1.67 -1.25 14.20
C MET A 122 -3.19 -1.34 14.00
N SER A 123 -3.75 -2.55 13.90
CA SER A 123 -5.18 -2.75 13.68
C SER A 123 -6.03 -2.09 14.78
N GLY A 124 -5.56 -2.12 16.03
CA GLY A 124 -6.21 -1.46 17.17
C GLY A 124 -6.14 0.07 17.10
N HIS A 125 -5.01 0.63 16.65
CA HIS A 125 -4.84 2.07 16.47
C HIS A 125 -5.63 2.62 15.27
N LEU A 126 -5.71 1.83 14.20
CA LEU A 126 -6.30 2.24 12.93
C LEU A 126 -7.81 1.92 12.82
N ASN A 127 -8.38 1.22 13.81
CA ASN A 127 -9.75 0.68 13.76
C ASN A 127 -9.96 -0.14 12.47
N ALA A 128 -9.07 -1.09 12.24
CA ALA A 128 -9.08 -1.97 11.08
C ALA A 128 -9.10 -3.43 11.52
N ASP A 129 -9.53 -4.31 10.62
CA ASP A 129 -9.42 -5.74 10.84
C ASP A 129 -7.95 -6.17 10.90
N ARG A 130 -7.64 -7.13 11.78
CA ARG A 130 -6.25 -7.60 11.98
C ARG A 130 -5.74 -8.33 10.74
N LYS A 131 -6.55 -9.18 10.11
CA LYS A 131 -6.14 -9.92 8.92
C LYS A 131 -5.89 -8.93 7.79
N ARG A 132 -6.84 -8.03 7.49
CA ARG A 132 -6.65 -7.01 6.46
C ARG A 132 -5.44 -6.12 6.73
N THR A 133 -5.19 -5.74 7.99
CA THR A 133 -3.98 -4.97 8.34
C THR A 133 -2.70 -5.73 8.03
N ALA A 134 -2.65 -7.03 8.34
CA ALA A 134 -1.51 -7.88 8.01
C ALA A 134 -1.34 -8.03 6.49
N ASP A 135 -2.41 -8.36 5.78
CA ASP A 135 -2.42 -8.48 4.31
C ASP A 135 -1.94 -7.17 3.66
N THR A 136 -2.42 -6.02 4.13
CA THR A 136 -2.00 -4.70 3.62
C THR A 136 -0.53 -4.40 3.92
N CYS A 137 0.01 -4.87 5.06
CA CYS A 137 1.43 -4.72 5.34
C CYS A 137 2.28 -5.53 4.37
N GLU A 138 1.87 -6.76 4.04
CA GLU A 138 2.55 -7.58 3.04
C GLU A 138 2.46 -6.93 1.67
N GLU A 139 1.28 -6.45 1.28
CA GLU A 139 1.10 -5.72 0.03
C GLU A 139 2.03 -4.49 -0.05
N LEU A 140 2.27 -3.82 1.07
CA LEU A 140 3.17 -2.67 1.12
C LEU A 140 4.67 -3.07 1.19
N VAL A 141 5.00 -4.27 1.67
CA VAL A 141 6.36 -4.82 1.59
C VAL A 141 6.68 -5.20 0.14
N ASP A 142 5.76 -5.89 -0.53
CA ASP A 142 5.92 -6.32 -1.92
C ASP A 142 6.06 -5.12 -2.88
N SER A 143 5.44 -3.98 -2.54
CA SER A 143 5.61 -2.70 -3.26
C SER A 143 6.84 -1.89 -2.85
N GLY A 144 7.65 -2.38 -1.91
CA GLY A 144 8.84 -1.67 -1.43
C GLY A 144 8.54 -0.46 -0.54
N MET A 145 7.28 -0.23 -0.15
CA MET A 145 6.87 0.88 0.71
C MET A 145 7.17 0.63 2.19
N LEU A 146 7.19 -0.64 2.59
CA LEU A 146 7.56 -1.10 3.92
C LEU A 146 8.72 -2.08 3.86
N GLU A 147 9.42 -2.19 4.98
CA GLU A 147 10.44 -3.21 5.21
C GLU A 147 10.08 -4.04 6.43
N ARG A 148 10.34 -5.35 6.37
CA ARG A 148 10.29 -6.23 7.54
C ARG A 148 11.48 -5.94 8.44
N ILE A 149 11.26 -5.83 9.74
CA ILE A 149 12.34 -5.70 10.70
C ILE A 149 12.81 -7.11 11.06
N GLU A 150 14.07 -7.43 10.71
CA GLU A 150 14.67 -8.75 10.97
C GLU A 150 14.56 -9.19 12.43
N SER A 151 14.54 -10.52 12.61
CA SER A 151 14.37 -11.15 13.92
C SER A 151 15.56 -10.85 14.82
N GLY A 152 15.30 -10.08 15.88
CA GLY A 152 16.30 -9.69 16.86
C GLY A 152 15.69 -8.90 18.02
N MET A 153 16.48 -8.67 19.06
CA MET A 153 16.08 -7.87 20.21
C MET A 153 15.78 -6.42 19.77
N LEU A 154 14.49 -6.12 19.62
CA LEU A 154 14.00 -4.81 19.21
C LEU A 154 14.13 -3.80 20.36
N LYS A 155 15.13 -2.93 20.28
CA LYS A 155 15.37 -1.85 21.25
C LYS A 155 14.31 -0.76 21.11
N ARG A 156 13.95 -0.13 22.22
CA ARG A 156 12.93 0.93 22.29
C ARG A 156 13.21 2.15 21.38
N ARG A 157 14.48 2.41 21.05
CA ARG A 157 14.87 3.48 20.12
C ARG A 157 14.40 3.22 18.68
N ASP A 158 14.22 1.96 18.33
CA ASP A 158 13.86 1.49 17.00
C ASP A 158 12.32 1.31 16.87
N VAL A 159 11.60 1.25 18.00
CA VAL A 159 10.13 1.10 18.08
C VAL A 159 9.57 1.95 19.23
N LYS A 160 8.95 3.10 18.93
CA LYS A 160 8.53 4.08 19.95
C LYS A 160 7.37 3.62 20.85
N LEU A 161 6.51 2.73 20.36
CA LEU A 161 5.31 2.28 21.09
C LEU A 161 5.59 1.25 22.21
N LYS A 162 6.83 0.77 22.37
CA LYS A 162 7.13 -0.24 23.39
C LYS A 162 7.18 0.32 24.81
N ARG A 163 6.48 -0.37 25.74
CA ARG A 163 6.49 -0.13 27.20
C ARG A 163 7.60 -0.90 27.95
N ALA A 164 8.07 -2.05 27.44
CA ALA A 164 9.12 -2.87 28.06
C ALA A 164 10.49 -2.64 27.39
N LEU A 165 11.58 -2.79 28.16
CA LEU A 165 12.96 -2.54 27.73
C LEU A 165 13.46 -3.57 26.69
N GLU A 166 13.05 -4.83 26.81
CA GLU A 166 13.44 -5.94 25.93
C GLU A 166 12.29 -6.96 25.81
N THR A 167 12.09 -7.55 24.63
CA THR A 167 11.10 -8.63 24.43
C THR A 167 11.58 -9.50 23.27
N HIS A 168 11.53 -10.83 23.44
CA HIS A 168 11.74 -11.78 22.36
C HIS A 168 10.64 -11.60 21.30
N GLN A 169 11.00 -11.57 20.01
CA GLN A 169 10.03 -11.40 18.92
C GLN A 169 9.18 -12.66 18.79
N HIS A 170 7.87 -12.53 18.98
CA HIS A 170 6.87 -13.54 18.59
C HIS A 170 6.02 -13.08 17.39
N HIS A 171 6.31 -11.90 16.84
CA HIS A 171 5.52 -11.24 15.80
C HIS A 171 6.43 -10.55 14.79
N THR A 172 6.03 -10.56 13.51
CA THR A 172 6.65 -9.76 12.44
C THR A 172 6.37 -8.28 12.68
N TYR A 173 7.43 -7.48 12.69
CA TYR A 173 7.35 -6.02 12.74
C TYR A 173 7.70 -5.44 11.38
N TYR A 174 7.08 -4.30 11.07
CA TYR A 174 7.29 -3.55 9.83
C TYR A 174 7.76 -2.15 10.18
N ARG A 175 8.57 -1.55 9.31
CA ARG A 175 8.93 -0.13 9.33
C ARG A 175 8.69 0.49 7.96
N LEU A 176 8.56 1.81 7.93
CA LEU A 176 8.51 2.57 6.69
C LEU A 176 9.86 2.44 5.96
N SER A 177 9.83 2.10 4.67
CA SER A 177 11.04 2.08 3.84
C SER A 177 11.45 3.51 3.46
N ARG A 178 12.60 3.63 2.78
CA ARG A 178 13.01 4.91 2.18
C ARG A 178 12.02 5.39 1.12
N ASP A 179 11.53 4.51 0.26
CA ASP A 179 10.57 4.84 -0.80
C ASP A 179 9.21 5.21 -0.21
N GLY A 180 8.79 4.53 0.87
CA GLY A 180 7.63 4.92 1.65
C GLY A 180 7.74 6.32 2.25
N ASP A 181 8.91 6.71 2.79
CA ASP A 181 9.13 8.07 3.29
C ASP A 181 9.10 9.12 2.16
N HIS A 182 9.72 8.82 1.01
CA HIS A 182 9.67 9.67 -0.17
C HIS A 182 8.23 9.89 -0.65
N LEU A 183 7.44 8.81 -0.72
CA LEU A 183 6.03 8.90 -1.09
C LEU A 183 5.24 9.80 -0.13
N LEU A 184 5.46 9.67 1.18
CA LEU A 184 4.77 10.51 2.16
C LEU A 184 5.15 11.99 2.03
N ARG A 185 6.38 12.32 1.62
CA ARG A 185 6.77 13.71 1.29
C ARG A 185 6.09 14.19 0.01
N PHE A 186 6.01 13.36 -1.02
CA PHE A 186 5.27 13.68 -2.24
C PHE A 186 3.79 13.99 -1.94
N LEU A 187 3.15 13.24 -1.04
CA LEU A 187 1.78 13.52 -0.57
C LEU A 187 1.61 14.87 0.16
N GLU A 188 2.70 15.45 0.70
CA GLU A 188 2.68 16.79 1.29
C GLU A 188 2.66 17.89 0.22
N GLU A 189 3.00 17.57 -1.03
CA GLU A 189 2.93 18.48 -2.17
C GLU A 189 1.53 18.58 -2.77
N ARG A 190 1.36 19.48 -3.73
CA ARG A 190 0.08 19.68 -4.43
C ARG A 190 -0.25 18.49 -5.34
N ASP A 191 0.72 18.03 -6.10
CA ASP A 191 0.52 16.96 -7.08
C ASP A 191 0.29 15.61 -6.40
N GLY A 192 0.95 15.34 -5.26
CA GLY A 192 0.63 14.18 -4.44
C GLY A 192 -0.79 14.17 -3.90
N LYS A 193 -1.32 15.32 -3.45
CA LYS A 193 -2.75 15.44 -3.06
C LYS A 193 -3.68 15.20 -4.24
N LYS A 194 -3.34 15.70 -5.42
CA LYS A 194 -4.12 15.49 -6.65
C LYS A 194 -4.14 14.01 -7.03
N ASN A 195 -3.00 13.34 -6.99
CA ASN A 195 -2.90 11.91 -7.26
C ASN A 195 -3.67 11.10 -6.21
N PHE A 196 -3.59 11.46 -4.92
CA PHE A 196 -4.36 10.81 -3.87
C PHE A 196 -5.86 10.87 -4.15
N LEU A 197 -6.38 12.04 -4.54
CA LEU A 197 -7.79 12.21 -4.88
C LEU A 197 -8.22 11.37 -6.10
N ARG A 198 -7.34 11.17 -7.08
CA ARG A 198 -7.62 10.33 -8.25
C ARG A 198 -7.53 8.84 -7.95
N TRP A 199 -6.58 8.46 -7.10
CA TRP A 199 -6.19 7.07 -6.89
C TRP A 199 -7.01 6.38 -5.81
N VAL A 200 -7.24 7.05 -4.67
CA VAL A 200 -7.94 6.43 -3.55
C VAL A 200 -9.43 6.45 -3.80
N GLU A 201 -10.04 5.26 -3.70
CA GLU A 201 -11.45 5.08 -3.94
C GLU A 201 -12.28 6.05 -3.08
N ASN A 202 -13.28 6.69 -3.70
CA ASN A 202 -14.20 7.66 -3.07
C ASN A 202 -13.55 8.94 -2.50
N ALA A 203 -12.21 9.11 -2.53
CA ALA A 203 -11.54 10.29 -1.99
C ALA A 203 -11.99 11.59 -2.68
N LYS A 204 -12.00 11.61 -4.02
CA LYS A 204 -12.54 12.73 -4.82
C LYS A 204 -13.99 13.03 -4.50
N THR A 205 -14.82 11.98 -4.37
CA THR A 205 -16.25 12.10 -4.09
C THR A 205 -16.49 12.77 -2.74
N LEU A 206 -15.82 12.32 -1.69
CA LEU A 206 -15.94 12.91 -0.35
C LEU A 206 -15.39 14.33 -0.29
N ALA A 207 -14.23 14.58 -0.92
CA ALA A 207 -13.65 15.92 -0.98
C ALA A 207 -14.59 16.91 -1.68
N ARG A 208 -15.18 16.53 -2.82
CA ARG A 208 -16.19 17.36 -3.53
C ARG A 208 -17.42 17.62 -2.69
N ARG A 209 -17.91 16.59 -2.00
CA ARG A 209 -19.05 16.72 -1.10
C ARG A 209 -18.79 17.75 -0.01
N LEU A 210 -17.62 17.73 0.63
CA LEU A 210 -17.22 18.72 1.63
C LEU A 210 -17.04 20.12 1.03
N SER A 211 -16.36 20.23 -0.10
CA SER A 211 -16.10 21.52 -0.78
C SER A 211 -17.40 22.24 -1.16
N ARG A 212 -18.37 21.51 -1.70
CA ARG A 212 -19.67 22.06 -2.12
C ARG A 212 -20.66 22.18 -0.98
N GLY A 213 -20.58 21.24 -0.04
CA GLY A 213 -21.56 21.00 1.00
C GLY A 213 -21.28 21.65 2.35
N GLY A 214 -20.03 22.01 2.57
CA GLY A 214 -19.48 22.51 3.83
C GLY A 214 -19.19 21.41 4.86
N PRO A 215 -19.05 21.77 6.14
CA PRO A 215 -18.60 20.85 7.18
C PRO A 215 -19.49 19.60 7.31
N ASP A 216 -18.89 18.41 7.27
CA ASP A 216 -19.58 17.12 7.42
C ASP A 216 -18.79 16.17 8.35
N TYR A 217 -19.40 15.07 8.78
CA TYR A 217 -18.76 14.06 9.63
C TYR A 217 -19.00 12.63 9.09
N PRO A 218 -18.11 11.66 9.42
CA PRO A 218 -18.07 10.37 8.73
C PRO A 218 -19.38 9.59 8.73
N ARG A 219 -20.15 9.59 9.82
CA ARG A 219 -21.41 8.84 9.90
C ARG A 219 -22.49 9.42 8.99
N MET A 220 -22.56 10.75 8.87
CA MET A 220 -23.53 11.39 7.97
C MET A 220 -23.20 11.13 6.51
N THR A 221 -21.91 11.23 6.15
CA THR A 221 -21.46 10.86 4.82
C THR A 221 -21.74 9.38 4.51
N ALA A 222 -21.47 8.47 5.45
CA ALA A 222 -21.73 7.04 5.29
C ALA A 222 -23.22 6.74 5.07
N GLU A 223 -24.10 7.31 5.90
CA GLU A 223 -25.56 7.15 5.77
C GLU A 223 -26.09 7.71 4.44
N GLU A 224 -25.60 8.86 3.98
CA GLU A 224 -26.11 9.49 2.76
C GLU A 224 -25.59 8.87 1.47
N LEU A 225 -24.39 8.29 1.49
CA LEU A 225 -23.78 7.64 0.32
C LEU A 225 -23.93 6.12 0.33
N ASP A 226 -24.67 5.55 1.31
CA ASP A 226 -24.83 4.11 1.51
C ASP A 226 -23.48 3.37 1.55
N MET A 227 -22.55 3.91 2.35
CA MET A 227 -21.20 3.38 2.51
C MET A 227 -20.97 2.84 3.93
N GLU A 228 -20.03 1.91 4.06
CA GLU A 228 -19.63 1.39 5.37
C GLU A 228 -18.99 2.49 6.24
N PHE A 229 -19.46 2.63 7.48
CA PHE A 229 -19.06 3.73 8.36
C PHE A 229 -17.57 3.75 8.69
N GLU A 230 -16.97 2.60 9.02
CA GLU A 230 -15.55 2.52 9.36
C GLU A 230 -14.66 2.77 8.13
N TYR A 231 -15.07 2.38 6.93
CA TYR A 231 -14.43 2.76 5.66
C TYR A 231 -14.42 4.29 5.50
N VAL A 232 -15.58 4.93 5.59
CA VAL A 232 -15.69 6.39 5.47
C VAL A 232 -14.86 7.08 6.56
N ARG A 233 -14.91 6.59 7.80
CA ARG A 233 -14.11 7.11 8.91
C ARG A 233 -12.61 7.01 8.65
N ARG A 234 -12.13 5.87 8.11
CA ARG A 234 -10.72 5.71 7.72
C ARG A 234 -10.35 6.63 6.57
N LEU A 235 -11.23 6.80 5.57
CA LEU A 235 -11.00 7.70 4.44
C LEU A 235 -10.87 9.17 4.88
N TYR A 236 -11.74 9.66 5.77
CA TYR A 236 -11.58 11.00 6.36
C TYR A 236 -10.25 11.17 7.10
N ARG A 237 -9.83 10.16 7.87
CA ARG A 237 -8.53 10.18 8.56
C ARG A 237 -7.35 10.17 7.59
N ALA A 238 -7.41 9.37 6.52
CA ALA A 238 -6.38 9.34 5.49
C ALA A 238 -6.29 10.68 4.76
N MET A 239 -7.43 11.23 4.32
CA MET A 239 -7.51 12.55 3.71
C MET A 239 -6.97 13.66 4.64
N GLN A 240 -7.19 13.54 5.95
CA GLN A 240 -6.65 14.47 6.93
C GLN A 240 -5.13 14.36 7.02
N ARG A 241 -4.59 13.14 7.10
CA ARG A 241 -3.13 12.91 7.13
C ARG A 241 -2.43 13.42 5.87
N VAL A 242 -3.06 13.29 4.71
CA VAL A 242 -2.56 13.80 3.42
C VAL A 242 -2.73 15.33 3.29
N GLY A 243 -3.56 15.96 4.13
CA GLY A 243 -3.83 17.40 4.09
C GLY A 243 -4.85 17.83 3.04
N VAL A 244 -5.70 16.89 2.58
CA VAL A 244 -6.86 17.18 1.72
C VAL A 244 -8.01 17.77 2.53
N VAL A 245 -8.18 17.31 3.77
CA VAL A 245 -9.17 17.85 4.71
C VAL A 245 -8.52 18.23 6.04
N THR A 246 -9.20 19.07 6.80
CA THR A 246 -8.85 19.40 8.18
C THR A 246 -10.08 19.35 9.06
N THR A 247 -9.88 19.35 10.38
CA THR A 247 -10.97 19.45 11.35
C THR A 247 -11.61 20.84 11.26
N TYR A 248 -12.94 20.89 11.28
CA TYR A 248 -13.67 22.14 11.43
C TYR A 248 -13.58 22.65 12.88
N GLU A 249 -12.92 23.78 13.10
CA GLU A 249 -12.65 24.33 14.43
C GLU A 249 -13.82 25.10 15.05
N GLY A 250 -14.82 25.49 14.27
CA GLY A 250 -15.98 26.22 14.78
C GLY A 250 -16.80 25.40 15.80
N SER A 251 -17.22 26.05 16.88
CA SER A 251 -18.09 25.46 17.91
C SER A 251 -19.54 25.29 17.44
N ILE A 252 -19.95 26.12 16.47
CA ILE A 252 -21.27 26.13 15.84
C ILE A 252 -21.03 26.10 14.32
N ILE A 253 -21.80 25.26 13.64
CA ILE A 253 -21.89 25.26 12.17
C ILE A 253 -23.16 26.03 11.82
N LYS A 254 -23.00 27.16 11.11
CA LYS A 254 -24.13 27.99 10.69
C LYS A 254 -24.84 27.37 9.49
N GLY A 255 -26.13 27.66 9.33
CA GLY A 255 -26.89 27.18 8.17
C GLY A 255 -26.30 27.58 6.82
N THR A 256 -25.65 28.74 6.72
CA THR A 256 -24.93 29.19 5.51
C THR A 256 -23.73 28.32 5.15
N GLU A 257 -23.13 27.67 6.14
CA GLU A 257 -21.99 26.78 5.98
C GLU A 257 -22.45 25.36 5.69
N ARG A 258 -23.69 24.99 6.04
CA ARG A 258 -24.21 23.63 5.90
C ARG A 258 -25.20 23.51 4.76
N LYS A 259 -24.67 23.31 3.55
CA LYS A 259 -25.49 23.20 2.33
C LYS A 259 -26.10 21.80 2.14
N LEU A 260 -25.47 20.75 2.67
CA LEU A 260 -25.94 19.36 2.51
C LEU A 260 -27.22 19.06 3.30
N LYS A 261 -27.32 19.62 4.52
CA LYS A 261 -28.51 19.50 5.39
C LYS A 261 -28.77 20.83 6.10
N PRO A 262 -29.39 21.81 5.42
CA PRO A 262 -29.63 23.13 5.97
C PRO A 262 -30.36 23.07 7.32
N LYS A 263 -29.75 23.67 8.34
CA LYS A 263 -30.32 23.90 9.68
C LYS A 263 -29.83 25.26 10.13
N ASP A 264 -30.64 25.99 10.90
CA ASP A 264 -30.27 27.34 11.35
C ASP A 264 -28.89 27.35 12.02
N GLU A 265 -28.70 26.45 12.99
CA GLU A 265 -27.43 26.24 13.66
C GLU A 265 -27.27 24.78 14.11
N THR A 266 -26.03 24.30 14.18
CA THR A 266 -25.70 22.99 14.76
C THR A 266 -24.53 23.11 15.73
N HIS A 267 -24.78 22.80 17.01
CA HIS A 267 -23.73 22.66 18.01
C HIS A 267 -22.91 21.38 17.78
N ARG A 268 -21.58 21.52 17.77
CA ARG A 268 -20.66 20.42 17.47
C ARG A 268 -20.65 19.36 18.58
N LYS A 269 -21.20 18.17 18.30
CA LYS A 269 -21.10 16.96 19.16
C LYS A 269 -20.13 15.89 18.61
N HIS A 270 -19.66 16.08 17.38
CA HIS A 270 -18.81 15.14 16.64
C HIS A 270 -17.63 15.87 16.02
N THR A 271 -16.62 15.14 15.54
CA THR A 271 -15.55 15.72 14.72
C THR A 271 -16.08 15.93 13.31
N TYR A 272 -16.21 17.19 12.92
CA TYR A 272 -16.54 17.60 11.56
C TYR A 272 -15.27 17.93 10.80
N TYR A 273 -15.28 17.74 9.49
CA TYR A 273 -14.18 18.00 8.60
C TYR A 273 -14.60 18.96 7.50
N VAL A 274 -13.63 19.68 6.97
CA VAL A 274 -13.75 20.57 5.80
C VAL A 274 -12.57 20.36 4.88
N THR A 275 -12.72 20.67 3.59
CA THR A 275 -11.59 20.71 2.65
C THR A 275 -10.60 21.80 3.02
N THR A 276 -9.34 21.62 2.64
CA THR A 276 -8.31 22.66 2.70
C THR A 276 -8.37 23.54 1.45
N ASP A 277 -7.85 24.77 1.51
CA ASP A 277 -7.75 25.67 0.36
C ASP A 277 -6.95 25.08 -0.81
N VAL A 278 -5.98 24.21 -0.50
CA VAL A 278 -5.20 23.47 -1.50
C VAL A 278 -6.10 22.44 -2.19
N ALA A 279 -6.87 21.67 -1.41
CA ALA A 279 -7.80 20.69 -1.95
C ALA A 279 -8.89 21.34 -2.80
N ASP A 280 -9.48 22.46 -2.37
CA ASP A 280 -10.50 23.18 -3.15
C ASP A 280 -9.96 23.66 -4.50
N ARG A 281 -8.71 24.14 -4.55
CA ARG A 281 -8.05 24.50 -5.82
C ARG A 281 -7.83 23.29 -6.71
N ILE A 282 -7.34 22.18 -6.16
CA ILE A 282 -7.16 20.92 -6.91
C ILE A 282 -8.50 20.43 -7.46
N LEU A 283 -9.58 20.50 -6.67
CA LEU A 283 -10.90 20.05 -7.09
C LEU A 283 -11.46 20.86 -8.27
N ARG A 284 -11.19 22.17 -8.32
CA ARG A 284 -11.57 23.02 -9.47
C ARG A 284 -10.83 22.58 -10.73
N ASP A 285 -9.51 22.43 -10.66
CA ASP A 285 -8.72 21.94 -11.80
C ASP A 285 -9.19 20.56 -12.30
N LEU A 286 -9.60 19.68 -11.37
CA LEU A 286 -10.13 18.34 -11.68
C LEU A 286 -11.59 18.34 -12.16
N GLU A 287 -12.27 19.49 -12.18
CA GLU A 287 -13.58 19.70 -12.82
C GLU A 287 -13.44 20.24 -14.25
N ASP A 288 -12.29 20.84 -14.58
CA ASP A 288 -11.97 21.41 -15.89
C ASP A 288 -11.22 20.43 -16.83
N GLU A 289 -10.88 19.23 -16.34
CA GLU A 289 -10.29 18.09 -17.08
C GLU A 289 -11.35 17.05 -17.50
#